data_AF-A0A388KWU4-F1
#
_entry.id   AF-A0A388KWU4-F1
#
_cell.length_a   1.000
_cell.length_b   1.000
_cell.length_c   1.000
_cell.angle_alpha   90.00
_cell.angle_beta   90.00
_cell.angle_gamma   90.00
#
_symmetry.space_group_name_H-M   'P 1'
#
loop_
_entity.id
_entity.type
_entity.pdbx_description
1 polymer ?
#
loop_
_entity_poly.entity_id
_entity_poly.type
_entity_poly.pdbx_seq_one_letter_code
_entity_poly.pdbx_strand_id
1 'polypeptide(L)'
;MATMLVIAGKAGNRQMHKPEEENTEMKELLQRIARREEEEEERKRRETEEARKKEENERKESEKLREEEAREARLEATIVRILTQKKDMFTVRVNPQAPAETNKSSPRSKARLIRELRNYIVESDGDSEEVKEETEKLIEVLESRKKKGKRVVAQQRTAANRFLKKKQTVRKGKKSAPEIEPGEEGFETPKKACTAECSSEGLIEYALTQTKILSGMKANEIRKICNTEGIEYTVKDQSIQDIVRCRTRLAYEGFLDRESPIKKPGVEGLE
;
A
#
# COMPACT_ATOMS: atom_id res chain seq x y z
N MET A 1 0.42 -1.27 -116.69
CA MET A 1 1.13 -0.59 -115.59
C MET A 1 0.50 -1.05 -114.29
N ALA A 2 1.22 -1.88 -113.53
CA ALA A 2 0.73 -2.53 -112.31
C ALA A 2 1.12 -1.69 -111.09
N THR A 3 0.12 -1.15 -110.38
CA THR A 3 0.31 -0.50 -109.09
C THR A 3 0.39 -1.58 -108.01
N MET A 4 1.59 -1.74 -107.45
CA MET A 4 1.86 -2.65 -106.34
C MET A 4 1.22 -2.13 -105.04
N LEU A 5 0.45 -3.01 -104.41
CA LEU A 5 -0.05 -2.92 -103.05
C LEU A 5 1.11 -3.20 -102.07
N VAL A 6 1.53 -2.20 -101.30
CA VAL A 6 2.53 -2.40 -100.22
C VAL A 6 1.77 -2.67 -98.91
N ILE A 7 1.77 -3.93 -98.50
CA ILE A 7 1.30 -4.36 -97.18
C ILE A 7 2.44 -4.13 -96.18
N ALA A 8 2.28 -3.13 -95.31
CA ALA A 8 3.17 -2.91 -94.18
C ALA A 8 2.76 -3.82 -93.01
N GLY A 9 3.31 -5.04 -92.99
CA GLY A 9 3.38 -5.86 -91.79
C GLY A 9 4.77 -5.68 -91.16
N LYS A 10 4.86 -5.16 -89.94
CA LYS A 10 6.05 -5.36 -89.11
C LYS A 10 5.66 -5.68 -87.69
N ALA A 11 5.88 -6.96 -87.39
CA ALA A 11 5.62 -7.63 -86.13
C ALA A 11 6.42 -7.00 -84.98
N GLY A 12 5.79 -7.01 -83.80
CA GLY A 12 6.47 -6.73 -82.53
C GLY A 12 7.62 -7.70 -82.32
N ASN A 13 8.78 -7.16 -81.92
CA ASN A 13 9.90 -7.98 -81.48
C ASN A 13 10.07 -7.84 -79.97
N ARG A 14 10.13 -9.00 -79.33
CA ARG A 14 10.05 -9.25 -77.89
C ARG A 14 11.36 -8.93 -77.18
N GLN A 15 11.22 -8.50 -75.92
CA GLN A 15 12.04 -8.84 -74.75
C GLN A 15 13.49 -9.29 -75.02
N MET A 16 14.44 -8.36 -74.90
CA MET A 16 15.87 -8.65 -74.77
C MET A 16 16.49 -7.69 -73.75
N HIS A 17 16.18 -7.89 -72.48
CA HIS A 17 16.94 -7.48 -71.27
C HIS A 17 16.04 -7.77 -70.07
N LYS A 18 16.27 -8.88 -69.36
CA LYS A 18 15.65 -9.20 -68.06
C LYS A 18 16.18 -10.45 -67.32
N PRO A 19 16.93 -11.41 -67.89
CA PRO A 19 17.29 -12.61 -67.13
C PRO A 19 18.45 -12.39 -66.12
N GLU A 20 19.32 -11.39 -66.34
CA GLU A 20 20.40 -11.08 -65.38
C GLU A 20 19.91 -10.30 -64.17
N GLU A 21 19.02 -9.33 -64.37
CA GLU A 21 18.39 -8.57 -63.27
C GLU A 21 17.56 -9.50 -62.38
N GLU A 22 16.76 -10.38 -62.98
CA GLU A 22 15.99 -11.41 -62.25
C GLU A 22 16.89 -12.38 -61.46
N ASN A 23 18.09 -12.70 -61.97
CA ASN A 23 19.06 -13.56 -61.28
C ASN A 23 19.70 -12.84 -60.08
N THR A 24 20.02 -11.55 -60.23
CA THR A 24 20.50 -10.72 -59.11
C THR A 24 19.43 -10.53 -58.04
N GLU A 25 18.19 -10.26 -58.43
CA GLU A 25 17.05 -10.13 -57.51
C GLU A 25 16.77 -11.44 -56.77
N MET A 26 16.83 -12.59 -57.46
CA MET A 26 16.70 -13.91 -56.85
C MET A 26 17.79 -14.16 -55.80
N LYS A 27 19.04 -13.80 -56.11
CA LYS A 27 20.17 -13.96 -55.19
C LYS A 27 20.04 -13.06 -53.95
N GLU A 28 19.57 -11.83 -54.12
CA GLU A 28 19.28 -10.91 -53.01
C GLU A 28 18.12 -11.41 -52.14
N LEU A 29 17.08 -11.97 -52.75
CA LEU A 29 15.95 -12.56 -52.02
C LEU A 29 16.40 -13.74 -51.15
N LEU A 30 17.23 -14.63 -51.68
CA LEU A 30 17.79 -15.76 -50.93
C LEU A 30 18.66 -15.30 -49.76
N GLN A 31 19.49 -14.27 -49.93
CA GLN A 31 20.28 -13.70 -48.84
C GLN A 31 19.39 -13.06 -47.76
N ARG A 32 18.29 -12.39 -48.16
CA ARG A 32 17.33 -11.81 -47.22
C ARG A 32 16.56 -12.90 -46.45
N ILE A 33 16.25 -14.02 -47.08
CA ILE A 33 15.63 -15.18 -46.43
C ILE A 33 16.60 -15.78 -45.41
N ALA A 34 17.86 -16.03 -45.80
CA ALA A 34 18.86 -16.60 -44.90
C ALA A 34 19.10 -15.73 -43.66
N ARG A 35 19.20 -14.39 -43.82
CA ARG A 35 19.33 -13.48 -42.67
C ARG A 35 18.12 -13.51 -41.75
N ARG A 36 16.92 -13.63 -42.31
CA ARG A 36 15.68 -13.70 -41.53
C ARG A 36 15.61 -15.02 -40.76
N GLU A 37 16.03 -16.12 -41.38
CA GLU A 37 16.07 -17.45 -40.76
C GLU A 37 17.07 -17.48 -39.59
N GLU A 38 18.27 -16.94 -39.77
CA GLU A 38 19.27 -16.81 -38.69
C GLU A 38 18.75 -15.97 -37.51
N GLU A 39 18.07 -14.84 -37.77
CA GLU A 39 17.48 -14.00 -36.72
C GLU A 39 16.35 -14.73 -35.98
N GLU A 40 15.54 -15.51 -36.69
CA GLU A 40 14.43 -16.26 -36.10
C GLU A 40 14.94 -17.42 -35.23
N GLU A 41 15.98 -18.13 -35.67
CA GLU A 41 16.64 -19.16 -34.85
C GLU A 41 17.32 -18.56 -33.61
N GLU A 42 17.99 -17.42 -33.74
CA GLU A 42 18.60 -16.73 -32.60
C GLU A 42 17.53 -16.27 -31.60
N ARG A 43 16.39 -15.75 -32.09
CA ARG A 43 15.26 -15.37 -31.26
C ARG A 43 14.67 -16.56 -30.52
N LYS A 44 14.44 -17.69 -31.20
CA LYS A 44 13.99 -18.94 -30.57
C LYS A 44 14.98 -19.43 -29.52
N ARG A 45 16.28 -19.34 -29.78
CA ARG A 45 17.32 -19.72 -28.80
C ARG A 45 17.23 -18.86 -27.53
N ARG A 46 17.10 -17.53 -27.68
CA ARG A 46 16.94 -16.61 -26.54
C ARG A 46 15.66 -16.90 -25.76
N GLU A 47 14.54 -17.13 -26.43
CA GLU A 47 13.25 -17.44 -25.79
C GLU A 47 13.33 -18.74 -24.96
N THR A 48 13.97 -19.79 -25.47
CA THR A 48 14.14 -21.04 -24.71
C THR A 48 15.05 -20.89 -23.48
N GLU A 49 16.10 -20.08 -23.57
CA GLU A 49 17.00 -19.80 -22.45
C GLU A 49 16.30 -18.93 -21.38
N GLU A 50 15.55 -17.92 -21.80
CA GLU A 50 14.74 -17.08 -20.91
C GLU A 50 13.62 -17.88 -20.24
N ALA A 51 12.94 -18.77 -20.97
CA ALA A 51 11.94 -19.67 -20.41
C ALA A 51 12.55 -20.59 -19.34
N ARG A 52 13.73 -21.17 -19.60
CA ARG A 52 14.45 -22.01 -18.62
C ARG A 52 14.84 -21.22 -17.37
N LYS A 53 15.32 -19.99 -17.55
CA LYS A 53 15.70 -19.11 -16.44
C LYS A 53 14.49 -18.68 -15.61
N LYS A 54 13.36 -18.41 -16.26
CA LYS A 54 12.10 -18.07 -15.59
C LYS A 54 11.59 -19.24 -14.74
N GLU A 55 11.58 -20.45 -15.30
CA GLU A 55 11.19 -21.66 -14.56
C GLU A 55 12.09 -21.89 -13.33
N GLU A 56 13.41 -21.70 -13.48
CA GLU A 56 14.35 -21.83 -12.35
C GLU A 56 14.10 -20.79 -11.25
N ASN A 57 13.77 -19.54 -11.63
CA ASN A 57 13.42 -18.50 -10.67
C ASN A 57 12.09 -18.80 -9.97
N GLU A 58 11.07 -19.27 -10.69
CA GLU A 58 9.78 -19.68 -10.09
C GLU A 58 9.97 -20.80 -9.06
N ARG A 59 10.86 -21.77 -9.32
CA ARG A 59 11.21 -22.81 -8.34
C ARG A 59 11.83 -22.21 -7.08
N LYS A 60 12.81 -21.30 -7.22
CA LYS A 60 13.47 -20.63 -6.08
C LYS A 60 12.48 -19.77 -5.29
N GLU A 61 11.58 -19.05 -5.96
CA GLU A 61 10.56 -18.24 -5.32
C GLU A 61 9.57 -19.12 -4.54
N SER A 62 9.15 -20.25 -5.09
CA SER A 62 8.26 -21.20 -4.40
C SER A 62 8.90 -21.80 -3.13
N GLU A 63 10.19 -22.11 -3.17
CA GLU A 63 10.93 -22.60 -2.01
C GLU A 63 11.06 -21.52 -0.93
N LYS A 64 11.33 -20.29 -1.35
CA LYS A 64 11.40 -19.13 -0.46
C LYS A 64 10.06 -18.86 0.25
N LEU A 65 8.95 -18.94 -0.47
CA LEU A 65 7.61 -18.80 0.12
C LEU A 65 7.34 -19.87 1.18
N ARG A 66 7.70 -21.13 0.90
CA ARG A 66 7.53 -22.24 1.86
C ARG A 66 8.40 -22.05 3.10
N GLU A 67 9.61 -21.51 2.95
CA GLU A 67 10.48 -21.22 4.08
C GLU A 67 9.95 -20.06 4.94
N GLU A 68 9.47 -18.98 4.31
CA GLU A 68 8.85 -17.85 5.00
C GLU A 68 7.60 -18.27 5.78
N GLU A 69 6.74 -19.08 5.18
CA GLU A 69 5.55 -19.67 5.84
C GLU A 69 5.96 -20.55 7.05
N ALA A 70 7.00 -21.37 6.91
CA ALA A 70 7.49 -22.19 8.02
C ALA A 70 8.07 -21.34 9.17
N ARG A 71 8.68 -20.18 8.87
CA ARG A 71 9.15 -19.23 9.89
C ARG A 71 7.98 -18.54 10.59
N GLU A 72 6.97 -18.13 9.83
CA GLU A 72 5.75 -17.54 10.37
C GLU A 72 5.02 -18.51 11.29
N ALA A 73 4.80 -19.76 10.87
CA ALA A 73 4.17 -20.79 11.69
C ALA A 73 4.93 -21.05 13.01
N ARG A 74 6.27 -20.97 13.00
CA ARG A 74 7.09 -21.09 14.24
C ARG A 74 6.88 -19.91 15.19
N LEU A 75 6.77 -18.70 14.65
CA LEU A 75 6.49 -17.50 15.43
C LEU A 75 5.07 -17.56 16.02
N GLU A 76 4.07 -17.89 15.21
CA GLU A 76 2.68 -18.07 15.65
C GLU A 76 2.56 -19.12 16.75
N ALA A 77 3.17 -20.30 16.56
CA ALA A 77 3.18 -21.36 17.57
C ALA A 77 3.83 -20.89 18.89
N THR A 78 4.90 -20.09 18.80
CA THR A 78 5.57 -19.52 19.99
C THR A 78 4.66 -18.54 20.72
N ILE A 79 3.96 -17.66 19.98
CA ILE A 79 3.01 -16.70 20.55
C ILE A 79 1.86 -17.46 21.24
N VAL A 80 1.27 -18.45 20.57
CA VAL A 80 0.19 -19.28 21.14
C VAL A 80 0.64 -19.99 22.41
N ARG A 81 1.86 -20.53 22.43
CA ARG A 81 2.44 -21.15 23.63
C ARG A 81 2.57 -20.16 24.79
N ILE A 82 3.07 -18.95 24.54
CA ILE A 82 3.20 -17.90 25.56
C ILE A 82 1.82 -17.48 26.10
N LEU A 83 0.84 -17.31 25.21
CA LEU A 83 -0.52 -16.94 25.60
C LEU A 83 -1.19 -18.04 26.42
N THR A 84 -0.98 -19.30 26.05
CA THR A 84 -1.50 -20.46 26.78
C THR A 84 -0.87 -20.55 28.17
N GLN A 85 0.46 -20.46 28.28
CA GLN A 85 1.15 -20.43 29.58
C GLN A 85 0.65 -19.29 30.48
N LYS A 86 0.42 -18.09 29.92
CA LYS A 86 -0.14 -16.97 30.67
C LYS A 86 -1.58 -17.21 31.13
N LYS A 87 -2.40 -17.87 30.31
CA LYS A 87 -3.78 -18.25 30.65
C LYS A 87 -3.80 -19.29 31.77
N ASP A 88 -2.90 -20.26 31.74
CA ASP A 88 -2.78 -21.29 32.77
C ASP A 88 -2.25 -20.70 34.10
N MET A 89 -1.28 -19.78 34.02
CA MET A 89 -0.83 -19.01 35.19
C MET A 89 -1.94 -18.16 35.82
N PHE A 90 -2.91 -17.68 35.03
CA PHE A 90 -4.05 -16.90 35.53
C PHE A 90 -5.18 -17.78 36.10
N THR A 91 -5.27 -19.04 35.68
CA THR A 91 -6.33 -19.97 36.12
C THR A 91 -5.92 -20.83 37.31
N VAL A 92 -4.62 -20.97 37.60
CA VAL A 92 -4.12 -21.55 38.86
C VAL A 92 -4.09 -20.48 39.98
N ARG A 93 -5.27 -20.05 40.46
CA ARG A 93 -5.40 -19.41 41.78
C ARG A 93 -6.79 -19.58 42.38
N VAL A 94 -7.12 -20.82 42.77
CA VAL A 94 -8.10 -21.09 43.84
C VAL A 94 -7.56 -22.23 44.71
N ASN A 95 -6.60 -21.91 45.58
CA ASN A 95 -6.41 -22.68 46.82
C ASN A 95 -6.22 -21.65 47.96
N PRO A 96 -7.16 -21.55 48.92
CA PRO A 96 -7.09 -20.56 49.98
C PRO A 96 -6.35 -21.15 51.18
N GLN A 97 -5.03 -20.97 51.26
CA GLN A 97 -4.36 -20.93 52.57
C GLN A 97 -3.01 -20.21 52.55
N ALA A 98 -2.87 -19.34 53.55
CA ALA A 98 -1.69 -18.68 54.09
C ALA A 98 -1.13 -17.40 53.40
N PRO A 99 -0.74 -16.38 54.19
CA PRO A 99 -0.42 -15.04 53.71
C PRO A 99 1.09 -14.87 53.55
N ALA A 100 1.55 -14.69 52.33
CA ALA A 100 2.87 -14.15 52.05
C ALA A 100 2.78 -13.25 50.82
N GLU A 101 2.75 -11.95 51.09
CA GLU A 101 3.23 -10.82 50.30
C GLU A 101 3.44 -10.99 48.79
N THR A 102 2.45 -11.48 48.04
CA THR A 102 2.42 -11.20 46.60
C THR A 102 1.86 -9.80 46.45
N ASN A 103 2.76 -8.81 46.46
CA ASN A 103 2.51 -7.44 46.00
C ASN A 103 1.93 -7.49 44.59
N LYS A 104 0.61 -7.70 44.49
CA LYS A 104 -0.15 -7.52 43.27
C LYS A 104 0.02 -6.05 42.92
N SER A 105 0.88 -5.82 41.94
CA SER A 105 1.24 -4.54 41.37
C SER A 105 -0.04 -3.78 41.01
N SER A 106 -0.50 -2.94 41.94
CA SER A 106 -1.36 -1.79 41.67
C SER A 106 -0.74 -0.98 40.54
N PRO A 107 -1.52 -0.33 39.65
CA PRO A 107 -1.03 0.43 38.51
C PRO A 107 0.21 1.23 38.91
N ARG A 108 1.39 0.72 38.54
CA ARG A 108 2.65 1.17 39.10
C ARG A 108 2.78 2.63 38.75
N SER A 109 2.60 3.52 39.74
CA SER A 109 2.64 4.96 39.51
C SER A 109 3.87 5.27 38.68
N LYS A 110 3.71 6.03 37.60
CA LYS A 110 4.78 6.42 36.68
C LYS A 110 6.04 6.90 37.42
N ALA A 111 5.88 7.50 38.59
CA ALA A 111 6.98 7.91 39.47
C ALA A 111 7.78 6.74 40.07
N ARG A 112 7.13 5.63 40.41
CA ARG A 112 7.78 4.42 40.92
C ARG A 112 8.53 3.67 39.82
N LEU A 113 8.03 3.70 38.59
CA LEU A 113 8.75 3.18 37.43
C LEU A 113 10.00 4.01 37.14
N ILE A 114 9.89 5.35 37.10
CA ILE A 114 11.04 6.24 36.90
C ILE A 114 12.12 6.01 37.96
N ARG A 115 11.75 5.78 39.23
CA ARG A 115 12.71 5.45 40.30
C ARG A 115 13.42 4.12 40.05
N GLU A 116 12.70 3.09 39.62
CA GLU A 116 13.29 1.78 39.31
C GLU A 116 14.26 1.86 38.13
N LEU A 117 13.91 2.61 37.07
CA LEU A 117 14.80 2.83 35.94
C LEU A 117 16.08 3.57 36.35
N ARG A 118 15.98 4.56 37.25
CA ARG A 118 17.15 5.25 37.81
C ARG A 118 18.00 4.32 38.68
N ASN A 119 17.37 3.44 39.47
CA ASN A 119 18.10 2.46 40.25
C ASN A 119 18.84 1.46 39.35
N TYR A 120 18.23 1.03 38.24
CA TYR A 120 18.87 0.12 37.28
C TYR A 120 20.14 0.72 36.66
N ILE A 121 20.11 2.01 36.30
CA ILE A 121 21.29 2.73 35.78
C ILE A 121 22.43 2.80 36.82
N VAL A 122 22.07 2.95 38.12
CA VAL A 122 23.04 3.09 39.22
C VAL A 122 23.58 1.74 39.70
N GLU A 123 22.76 0.69 39.69
CA GLU A 123 23.14 -0.66 40.13
C GLU A 123 23.86 -1.45 39.02
N SER A 124 23.73 -1.03 37.75
CA SER A 124 24.36 -1.67 36.60
C SER A 124 25.64 -0.93 36.15
N ASP A 125 26.75 -1.28 36.79
CA ASP A 125 28.09 -0.79 36.43
C ASP A 125 28.62 -1.35 35.09
N GLY A 126 27.89 -2.30 34.47
CA GLY A 126 28.31 -3.00 33.24
C GLY A 126 27.52 -2.66 31.97
N ASP A 127 26.51 -1.79 32.04
CA ASP A 127 25.72 -1.44 30.84
C ASP A 127 26.50 -0.49 29.92
N SER A 128 26.42 -0.75 28.62
CA SER A 128 26.97 0.12 27.57
C SER A 128 26.43 1.55 27.72
N GLU A 129 27.29 2.54 27.51
CA GLU A 129 26.95 3.98 27.59
C GLU A 129 25.70 4.32 26.76
N GLU A 130 25.52 3.65 25.62
CA GLU A 130 24.35 3.77 24.74
C GLU A 130 23.02 3.40 25.44
N VAL A 131 23.02 2.37 26.28
CA VAL A 131 21.84 1.91 27.02
C VAL A 131 21.50 2.89 28.14
N LYS A 132 22.52 3.49 28.77
CA LYS A 132 22.34 4.53 29.80
C LYS A 132 21.71 5.78 29.18
N GLU A 133 22.22 6.24 28.05
CA GLU A 133 21.70 7.42 27.34
C GLU A 133 20.26 7.19 26.84
N GLU A 134 19.95 6.02 26.28
CA GLU A 134 18.59 5.69 25.84
C GLU A 134 17.60 5.65 27.01
N THR A 135 18.01 5.08 28.15
CA THR A 135 17.17 5.00 29.36
C THR A 135 16.93 6.38 29.97
N GLU A 136 17.94 7.24 30.01
CA GLU A 136 17.81 8.63 30.46
C GLU A 136 16.87 9.43 29.56
N LYS A 137 17.02 9.29 28.23
CA LYS A 137 16.13 9.91 27.24
C LYS A 137 14.68 9.47 27.41
N LEU A 138 14.43 8.19 27.71
CA LEU A 138 13.09 7.67 27.98
C LEU A 138 12.49 8.28 29.26
N ILE A 139 13.29 8.40 30.33
CA ILE A 139 12.88 9.05 31.58
C ILE A 139 12.49 10.51 31.32
N GLU A 140 13.27 11.24 30.52
CA GLU A 140 13.01 12.64 30.18
C GLU A 140 11.69 12.81 29.39
N VAL A 141 11.43 11.97 28.39
CA VAL A 141 10.16 11.97 27.63
C VAL A 141 8.97 11.70 28.55
N LEU A 142 9.12 10.77 29.50
CA LEU A 142 8.09 10.44 30.47
C LEU A 142 7.82 11.61 31.44
N GLU A 143 8.85 12.32 31.90
CA GLU A 143 8.69 13.47 32.79
C GLU A 143 8.19 14.74 32.09
N SER A 144 8.66 15.01 30.86
CA SER A 144 8.24 16.17 30.06
C SER A 144 6.74 16.12 29.71
N ARG A 145 6.19 14.92 29.45
CA ARG A 145 4.74 14.71 29.29
C ARG A 145 3.95 15.06 30.56
N LYS A 146 4.51 14.89 31.76
CA LYS A 146 3.85 15.26 33.04
C LYS A 146 3.86 16.78 33.28
N LYS A 147 4.94 17.47 32.90
CA LYS A 147 5.07 18.93 33.09
C LYS A 147 4.11 19.72 32.19
N LYS A 148 3.83 19.25 30.97
CA LYS A 148 2.88 19.90 30.04
C LYS A 148 1.42 19.84 30.52
N GLY A 149 0.99 18.74 31.17
CA GLY A 149 -0.37 18.62 31.71
C GLY A 149 -0.65 19.42 32.98
N LYS A 150 0.38 19.84 33.74
CA LYS A 150 0.20 20.59 34.99
C LYS A 150 0.14 22.11 34.82
N ARG A 151 0.54 22.68 33.67
CA ARG A 151 0.42 24.13 33.42
C ARG A 151 -1.01 24.58 33.13
N VAL A 152 -1.87 23.71 32.60
CA VAL A 152 -3.28 24.05 32.30
C VAL A 152 -4.17 24.02 33.56
N VAL A 153 -3.84 23.19 34.56
CA VAL A 153 -4.69 22.98 35.75
C VAL A 153 -4.37 23.94 36.92
N ALA A 154 -3.23 24.64 36.88
CA ALA A 154 -2.84 25.58 37.95
C ALA A 154 -3.34 27.03 37.73
N GLN A 155 -3.77 27.41 36.52
CA GLN A 155 -4.32 28.75 36.23
C GLN A 155 -5.86 28.82 36.24
N GLN A 156 -6.58 27.70 36.39
CA GLN A 156 -8.04 27.66 36.35
C GLN A 156 -8.74 27.53 37.73
N ARG A 157 -8.00 27.60 38.84
CA ARG A 157 -8.57 27.38 40.18
C ARG A 157 -8.90 28.64 41.00
N THR A 158 -8.75 29.84 40.44
CA THR A 158 -9.00 31.10 41.18
C THR A 158 -10.14 31.97 40.64
N ALA A 159 -10.97 31.48 39.71
CA ALA A 159 -12.01 32.35 39.11
C ALA A 159 -13.36 31.67 38.78
N ALA A 160 -13.72 30.55 39.42
CA ALA A 160 -14.99 29.87 39.18
C ALA A 160 -15.80 29.71 40.47
N ASN A 161 -16.13 30.82 41.12
CA ASN A 161 -17.12 30.84 42.20
C ASN A 161 -17.81 32.20 42.26
N ARG A 162 -18.59 32.53 41.22
CA ARG A 162 -19.56 33.63 41.27
C ARG A 162 -20.50 33.56 40.06
N PHE A 163 -21.79 33.75 40.36
CA PHE A 163 -22.91 33.97 39.43
C PHE A 163 -23.72 32.76 38.95
N LEU A 164 -24.39 32.13 39.92
CA LEU A 164 -25.80 31.76 39.74
C LEU A 164 -26.68 33.03 39.66
N LYS A 165 -27.76 32.93 38.87
CA LYS A 165 -28.92 33.84 38.67
C LYS A 165 -28.80 34.84 37.50
N LYS A 166 -29.68 34.72 36.49
CA LYS A 166 -30.99 35.42 36.41
C LYS A 166 -31.52 35.54 34.96
N LYS A 167 -32.64 34.85 34.72
CA LYS A 167 -33.86 35.16 33.93
C LYS A 167 -33.84 36.21 32.78
N GLN A 168 -34.42 35.78 31.64
CA GLN A 168 -35.50 36.41 30.83
C GLN A 168 -35.16 37.75 30.12
N THR A 169 -35.36 37.92 28.81
CA THR A 169 -36.64 38.34 28.17
C THR A 169 -36.69 38.12 26.64
N VAL A 170 -37.93 38.15 26.14
CA VAL A 170 -38.45 38.00 24.76
C VAL A 170 -38.30 39.29 23.94
N ARG A 171 -38.02 39.20 22.62
CA ARG A 171 -38.79 39.83 21.48
C ARG A 171 -38.13 39.70 20.08
N LYS A 172 -38.74 38.85 19.24
CA LYS A 172 -39.32 39.06 17.89
C LYS A 172 -38.63 39.97 16.83
N GLY A 173 -38.26 39.37 15.68
CA GLY A 173 -38.14 39.99 14.33
C GLY A 173 -37.12 39.28 13.43
N LYS A 174 -37.48 38.32 12.56
CA LYS A 174 -38.00 38.42 11.16
C LYS A 174 -36.91 38.15 10.07
N LYS A 175 -37.02 36.96 9.44
CA LYS A 175 -36.58 36.51 8.07
C LYS A 175 -35.06 36.39 7.76
N SER A 176 -34.53 35.16 7.66
CA SER A 176 -34.23 34.34 6.44
C SER A 176 -33.23 33.20 6.75
N ALA A 177 -33.45 32.01 6.20
CA ALA A 177 -32.74 30.73 6.40
C ALA A 177 -31.32 30.65 5.77
N PRO A 178 -30.58 29.52 5.89
CA PRO A 178 -30.42 28.59 7.01
C PRO A 178 -29.01 28.63 7.63
N GLU A 179 -28.99 28.15 8.86
CA GLU A 179 -27.97 27.97 9.87
C GLU A 179 -26.80 27.06 9.45
N ILE A 180 -25.56 27.51 9.66
CA ILE A 180 -24.38 26.66 9.83
C ILE A 180 -23.75 27.09 11.16
N GLU A 181 -24.12 26.38 12.23
CA GLU A 181 -23.42 26.41 13.50
C GLU A 181 -22.07 25.66 13.36
N PRO A 182 -21.00 26.15 14.00
CA PRO A 182 -19.70 25.51 14.02
C PRO A 182 -19.56 24.58 15.23
N GLY A 183 -19.28 23.30 14.93
CA GLY A 183 -18.63 22.38 15.88
C GLY A 183 -19.48 21.18 16.28
N GLU A 184 -19.16 20.03 15.70
CA GLU A 184 -19.02 18.80 16.47
C GLU A 184 -17.90 17.93 15.88
N GLU A 185 -17.08 17.46 16.80
CA GLU A 185 -15.94 16.57 16.65
C GLU A 185 -16.46 15.15 16.39
N GLY A 186 -16.39 14.72 15.13
CA GLY A 186 -16.74 13.36 14.72
C GLY A 186 -15.78 12.89 13.64
N PHE A 187 -15.22 11.70 13.81
CA PHE A 187 -14.57 10.95 12.73
C PHE A 187 -15.61 10.68 11.64
N GLU A 188 -15.80 11.60 10.70
CA GLU A 188 -16.59 11.34 9.50
C GLU A 188 -15.77 10.47 8.55
N THR A 189 -16.20 9.22 8.38
CA THR A 189 -15.83 8.38 7.24
C THR A 189 -16.12 9.16 5.96
N PRO A 190 -15.19 9.26 4.99
CA PRO A 190 -15.40 10.02 3.78
C PRO A 190 -16.64 9.52 3.03
N LYS A 191 -17.66 10.40 2.94
CA LYS A 191 -18.91 10.13 2.23
C LYS A 191 -18.57 9.90 0.75
N LYS A 192 -19.08 8.79 0.18
CA LYS A 192 -18.90 8.39 -1.22
C LYS A 192 -19.50 9.43 -2.16
N ALA A 193 -18.76 10.48 -2.46
CA ALA A 193 -19.07 11.46 -3.49
C ALA A 193 -18.37 11.05 -4.80
N CYS A 194 -18.88 10.00 -5.44
CA CYS A 194 -18.76 9.76 -6.88
C CYS A 194 -19.55 8.48 -7.19
N THR A 195 -20.62 8.61 -7.97
CA THR A 195 -21.25 7.51 -8.72
C THR A 195 -20.21 6.95 -9.68
N ALA A 196 -19.40 6.02 -9.21
CA ALA A 196 -18.46 5.27 -10.02
C ALA A 196 -19.26 4.28 -10.88
N GLU A 197 -19.12 4.41 -12.20
CA GLU A 197 -19.54 3.38 -13.14
C GLU A 197 -18.82 2.09 -12.74
N CYS A 198 -19.58 1.08 -12.32
CA CYS A 198 -19.06 -0.20 -11.78
C CYS A 198 -18.50 -1.08 -12.91
N SER A 199 -17.56 -0.55 -13.69
CA SER A 199 -16.81 -1.21 -14.75
C SER A 199 -15.32 -1.16 -14.41
N SER A 200 -14.55 -2.15 -14.86
CA SER A 200 -13.09 -2.17 -14.73
C SER A 200 -12.42 -0.94 -15.37
N GLU A 201 -13.03 -0.38 -16.42
CA GLU A 201 -12.59 0.86 -17.06
C GLU A 201 -12.72 2.07 -16.12
N GLY A 202 -13.83 2.15 -15.36
CA GLY A 202 -14.08 3.24 -14.40
C GLY A 202 -13.07 3.27 -13.26
N LEU A 203 -12.47 2.13 -12.91
CA LEU A 203 -11.41 2.05 -11.90
C LEU A 203 -10.14 2.75 -12.37
N ILE A 204 -9.72 2.48 -13.61
CA ILE A 204 -8.51 3.06 -14.21
C ILE A 204 -8.71 4.57 -14.38
N GLU A 205 -9.85 4.99 -14.92
CA GLU A 205 -10.17 6.40 -15.12
C GLU A 205 -10.21 7.17 -13.79
N TYR A 206 -10.80 6.58 -12.74
CA TYR A 206 -10.80 7.15 -11.40
C TYR A 206 -9.38 7.36 -10.85
N ALA A 207 -8.53 6.33 -10.92
CA ALA A 207 -7.16 6.41 -10.41
C ALA A 207 -6.33 7.46 -11.17
N LEU A 208 -6.45 7.52 -12.50
CA LEU A 208 -5.78 8.53 -13.33
C LEU A 208 -6.26 9.94 -12.99
N THR A 209 -7.58 10.12 -12.83
CA THR A 209 -8.17 11.41 -12.49
C THR A 209 -7.71 11.90 -11.10
N GLN A 210 -7.73 11.02 -10.09
CA GLN A 210 -7.21 11.35 -8.76
C GLN A 210 -5.73 11.73 -8.79
N THR A 211 -4.91 10.97 -9.52
CA THR A 211 -3.47 11.25 -9.67
C THR A 211 -3.25 12.62 -10.29
N LYS A 212 -4.00 12.96 -11.35
CA LYS A 212 -3.91 14.27 -12.01
C LYS A 212 -4.28 15.40 -11.06
N ILE A 213 -5.38 15.29 -10.33
CA ILE A 213 -5.80 16.30 -9.35
C ILE A 213 -4.72 16.52 -8.28
N LEU A 214 -4.23 15.44 -7.66
CA LEU A 214 -3.25 15.50 -6.58
C LEU A 214 -1.87 15.99 -7.05
N SER A 215 -1.46 15.66 -8.28
CA SER A 215 -0.21 16.15 -8.87
C SER A 215 -0.17 17.68 -8.96
N GLY A 216 -1.31 18.31 -9.25
CA GLY A 216 -1.47 19.77 -9.31
C GLY A 216 -1.46 20.48 -7.97
N MET A 217 -1.61 19.75 -6.86
CA MET A 217 -1.65 20.31 -5.51
C MET A 217 -0.25 20.60 -4.95
N LYS A 218 -0.17 21.52 -3.99
CA LYS A 218 1.10 21.84 -3.31
C LYS A 218 1.46 20.73 -2.31
N ALA A 219 2.75 20.51 -2.08
CA ALA A 219 3.22 19.48 -1.13
C ALA A 219 2.63 19.63 0.29
N ASN A 220 2.39 20.87 0.73
CA ASN A 220 1.75 21.14 2.02
C ASN A 220 0.30 20.66 2.08
N GLU A 221 -0.42 20.69 0.97
CA GLU A 221 -1.80 20.22 0.89
C GLU A 221 -1.83 18.68 0.85
N ILE A 222 -0.93 18.06 0.09
CA ILE A 222 -0.75 16.60 0.09
C ILE A 222 -0.45 16.09 1.50
N ARG A 223 0.44 16.77 2.25
CA ARG A 223 0.73 16.42 3.64
C ARG A 223 -0.50 16.50 4.55
N LYS A 224 -1.38 17.50 4.33
CA LYS A 224 -2.65 17.59 5.07
C LYS A 224 -3.56 16.41 4.76
N ILE A 225 -3.69 16.05 3.48
CA ILE A 225 -4.48 14.89 3.04
C ILE A 225 -3.94 13.60 3.66
N CYS A 226 -2.62 13.43 3.67
CA CYS A 226 -1.96 12.28 4.30
C CYS A 226 -2.33 12.19 5.79
N ASN A 227 -2.23 13.29 6.53
CA ASN A 227 -2.61 13.32 7.95
C ASN A 227 -4.10 13.02 8.19
N THR A 228 -4.99 13.46 7.30
CA THR A 228 -6.42 13.20 7.42
C THR A 228 -6.80 11.76 7.08
N GLU A 229 -6.11 11.16 6.10
CA GLU A 229 -6.38 9.79 5.65
C GLU A 229 -5.54 8.74 6.41
N GLY A 230 -4.66 9.17 7.33
CA GLY A 230 -3.80 8.28 8.11
C GLY A 230 -2.65 7.67 7.30
N ILE A 231 -2.23 8.35 6.22
CA ILE A 231 -1.15 7.91 5.33
C ILE A 231 0.15 8.61 5.76
N GLU A 232 1.25 7.86 5.79
CA GLU A 232 2.57 8.42 6.08
C GLU A 232 3.09 9.25 4.90
N TYR A 233 3.43 10.52 5.15
CA TYR A 233 4.00 11.38 4.11
C TYR A 233 5.49 11.10 3.94
N THR A 234 5.89 10.62 2.76
CA THR A 234 7.29 10.35 2.40
C THR A 234 7.80 11.34 1.36
N VAL A 235 7.69 11.01 0.08
CA VAL A 235 7.95 11.88 -1.08
C VAL A 235 6.60 12.26 -1.69
N LYS A 236 6.48 13.45 -2.29
CA LYS A 236 5.20 13.95 -2.82
C LYS A 236 4.54 12.91 -3.73
N ASP A 237 5.29 12.42 -4.73
CA ASP A 237 4.73 11.51 -5.73
C ASP A 237 4.38 10.14 -5.14
N GLN A 238 5.19 9.63 -4.20
CA GLN A 238 4.89 8.39 -3.48
C GLN A 238 3.63 8.52 -2.64
N SER A 239 3.52 9.62 -1.90
CA SER A 239 2.36 9.91 -1.05
C SER A 239 1.08 10.06 -1.89
N ILE A 240 1.20 10.63 -3.10
CA ILE A 240 0.08 10.71 -4.06
C ILE A 240 -0.35 9.32 -4.49
N GLN A 241 0.58 8.42 -4.84
CA GLN A 241 0.24 7.05 -5.21
C GLN A 241 -0.46 6.31 -4.06
N ASP A 242 0.00 6.51 -2.83
CA ASP A 242 -0.58 5.88 -1.64
C ASP A 242 -2.00 6.41 -1.37
N ILE A 243 -2.23 7.72 -1.50
CA ILE A 243 -3.57 8.34 -1.44
C ILE A 243 -4.49 7.76 -2.51
N VAL A 244 -4.03 7.72 -3.77
CA VAL A 244 -4.83 7.20 -4.90
C VAL A 244 -5.18 5.73 -4.67
N ARG A 245 -4.23 4.93 -4.19
CA ARG A 245 -4.44 3.51 -3.87
C ARG A 245 -5.50 3.34 -2.77
N CYS A 246 -5.39 4.08 -1.67
CA CYS A 246 -6.36 4.05 -0.57
C CYS A 246 -7.76 4.45 -1.04
N ARG A 247 -7.88 5.57 -1.76
CA ARG A 247 -9.17 6.06 -2.27
C ARG A 247 -9.81 5.10 -3.28
N THR A 248 -9.01 4.57 -4.20
CA THR A 248 -9.49 3.61 -5.22
C THR A 248 -9.96 2.32 -4.56
N ARG A 249 -9.20 1.80 -3.59
CA ARG A 249 -9.61 0.64 -2.80
C ARG A 249 -10.94 0.89 -2.08
N LEU A 250 -11.10 2.01 -1.39
CA LEU A 250 -12.37 2.35 -0.70
C LEU A 250 -13.56 2.53 -1.65
N ALA A 251 -13.32 3.05 -2.86
CA ALA A 251 -14.35 3.20 -3.88
C ALA A 251 -14.81 1.84 -4.44
N TYR A 252 -13.85 0.93 -4.71
CA TYR A 252 -14.05 -0.30 -5.48
C TYR A 252 -13.88 -1.62 -4.69
N GLU A 253 -13.77 -1.59 -3.36
CA GLU A 253 -13.59 -2.76 -2.49
C GLU A 253 -14.58 -3.89 -2.83
N GLY A 254 -15.87 -3.57 -2.98
CA GLY A 254 -16.91 -4.56 -3.31
C GLY A 254 -16.95 -5.03 -4.77
N PHE A 255 -16.17 -4.43 -5.67
CA PHE A 255 -16.01 -4.89 -7.05
C PHE A 255 -14.83 -5.87 -7.17
N LEU A 256 -13.71 -5.58 -6.51
CA LEU A 256 -12.50 -6.41 -6.55
C LEU A 256 -12.71 -7.79 -5.90
N ASP A 257 -13.52 -7.87 -4.85
CA ASP A 257 -13.75 -9.12 -4.11
C ASP A 257 -14.68 -10.11 -4.84
N ARG A 258 -15.30 -9.73 -5.96
CA ARG A 258 -16.15 -10.64 -6.76
C ARG A 258 -15.37 -11.49 -7.76
N GLU A 259 -14.11 -11.16 -8.02
CA GLU A 259 -13.25 -11.91 -8.92
C GLU A 259 -12.47 -13.00 -8.16
N SER A 260 -13.18 -14.02 -7.65
CA SER A 260 -12.74 -15.42 -7.59
C SER A 260 -13.81 -16.30 -6.90
N PRO A 261 -13.99 -17.59 -7.28
CA PRO A 261 -13.03 -18.47 -7.94
C PRO A 261 -13.45 -18.89 -9.35
N ILE A 262 -12.48 -18.88 -10.26
CA ILE A 262 -12.50 -19.70 -11.48
C ILE A 262 -12.58 -21.16 -11.00
N LYS A 263 -13.77 -21.76 -11.07
CA LYS A 263 -13.95 -23.21 -10.95
C LYS A 263 -13.06 -23.85 -12.01
N LYS A 264 -12.00 -24.53 -11.56
CA LYS A 264 -11.26 -25.47 -12.41
C LYS A 264 -12.29 -26.44 -13.02
N PRO A 265 -12.38 -26.62 -14.34
CA PRO A 265 -13.18 -27.70 -14.89
C PRO A 265 -12.55 -29.01 -14.40
N GLY A 266 -13.27 -29.69 -13.51
CA GLY A 266 -12.94 -31.03 -13.08
C GLY A 266 -12.95 -31.94 -14.29
N VAL A 267 -11.81 -32.56 -14.57
CA VAL A 267 -11.71 -33.68 -15.50
C VAL A 267 -12.28 -34.88 -14.77
N GLU A 268 -13.59 -35.10 -14.91
CA GLU A 268 -14.24 -36.33 -14.47
C GLU A 268 -13.97 -37.45 -15.49
N GLY A 269 -13.33 -38.52 -15.01
CA GLY A 269 -13.68 -39.91 -15.33
C GLY A 269 -13.55 -40.39 -16.77
N LEU A 270 -12.41 -41.03 -17.07
CA LEU A 270 -12.35 -42.16 -17.99
C LEU A 270 -11.88 -43.38 -17.17
N GLU A 271 -12.85 -44.12 -16.64
CA GLU A 271 -12.77 -45.57 -16.40
C GLU A 271 -13.83 -46.26 -17.26
#